data_AF-A0A7C6H2L7-F1
#
_entry.id   AF-A0A7C6H2L7-F1
#
_cell.length_a   1.000
_cell.length_b   1.000
_cell.length_c   1.000
_cell.angle_alpha   90.00
_cell.angle_beta   90.00
_cell.angle_gamma   90.00
#
_symmetry.space_group_name_H-M   'P 1'
#
loop_
_entity.id
_entity.type
_entity.pdbx_description
1 polymer ?
#
loop_
_entity_poly.entity_id
_entity_poly.type
_entity_poly.pdbx_seq_one_letter_code
_entity_poly.pdbx_strand_id
1 'polypeptide(L)'
;MPSPCGLEDIIRARARQTASECGELFGDLTVRSEMFGDRGVVTVLQDDRYIVSKEFVESDESLNGPLRMTEYAQVILGKARLVVVVPKDRAVDVWLKMLELNRHWLFYYQLFYYDEEGYLHRLDRAAWRRLRGLPPDDGWHPEVA
;
A
#
# COMPACT_ATOMS: atom_id res chain seq x y z
N MET A 1 -3.75 6.97 -28.45
CA MET A 1 -3.88 6.19 -27.21
C MET A 1 -2.97 6.83 -26.17
N PRO A 2 -3.42 7.10 -24.94
CA PRO A 2 -2.50 7.53 -23.89
C PRO A 2 -1.47 6.41 -23.63
N SER A 3 -0.21 6.78 -23.41
CA SER A 3 0.84 5.83 -23.05
C SER A 3 0.45 5.09 -21.77
N PRO A 4 0.78 3.79 -21.61
CA PRO A 4 0.62 3.12 -20.32
C PRO A 4 1.34 3.94 -19.25
N CYS A 5 0.62 4.26 -18.18
CA CYS A 5 1.12 5.11 -17.10
C CYS A 5 2.34 4.43 -16.47
N GLY A 6 3.49 5.10 -16.48
CA GLY A 6 4.72 4.54 -15.96
C GLY A 6 4.68 4.42 -14.44
N LEU A 7 5.42 3.47 -13.87
CA LEU A 7 5.53 3.29 -12.41
C LEU A 7 5.92 4.61 -11.69
N GLU A 8 6.75 5.44 -12.31
CA GLU A 8 7.11 6.78 -11.81
C GLU A 8 5.91 7.72 -11.62
N ASP A 9 4.93 7.68 -12.52
CA ASP A 9 3.74 8.51 -12.41
C ASP A 9 2.83 8.01 -11.27
N ILE A 10 2.75 6.70 -11.08
CA ILE A 10 2.06 6.07 -9.94
C ILE A 10 2.74 6.47 -8.63
N ILE A 11 4.08 6.45 -8.58
CA ILE A 11 4.88 6.90 -7.43
C ILE A 11 4.60 8.38 -7.13
N ARG A 12 4.60 9.25 -8.14
CA ARG A 12 4.32 10.68 -7.97
C ARG A 12 2.87 10.92 -7.52
N ALA A 13 1.91 10.16 -8.05
CA ALA A 13 0.51 10.22 -7.61
C ALA A 13 0.39 9.82 -6.14
N ARG A 14 1.03 8.72 -5.74
CA ARG A 14 1.02 8.23 -4.37
C ARG A 14 1.71 9.18 -3.39
N ALA A 15 2.85 9.76 -3.78
CA ALA A 15 3.56 10.78 -3.00
C ALA A 15 2.68 12.02 -2.73
N ARG A 16 1.92 12.48 -3.73
CA ARG A 16 0.97 13.58 -3.56
C ARG A 16 -0.19 13.20 -2.62
N GLN A 17 -0.71 11.99 -2.79
CA GLN A 17 -1.82 11.50 -1.96
C GLN A 17 -1.38 11.35 -0.48
N THR A 18 -0.18 10.81 -0.22
CA THR A 18 0.33 10.68 1.16
C THR A 18 0.65 12.02 1.80
N ALA A 19 1.14 13.00 1.03
CA ALA A 19 1.37 14.35 1.54
C ALA A 19 0.07 14.97 2.09
N SER A 20 -1.06 14.77 1.40
CA SER A 20 -2.38 15.21 1.88
C SER A 20 -2.81 14.44 3.12
N GLU A 21 -2.77 13.10 3.07
CA GLU A 21 -3.24 12.23 4.15
C GLU A 21 -2.45 12.42 5.45
N CYS A 22 -1.13 12.59 5.37
CA CYS A 22 -0.28 12.82 6.54
C CYS A 22 -0.32 14.29 6.98
N GLY A 23 -0.43 15.25 6.07
CA GLY A 23 -0.46 16.68 6.39
C GLY A 23 -1.67 17.12 7.22
N GLU A 24 -2.76 16.36 7.19
CA GLU A 24 -3.92 16.57 8.08
C GLU A 24 -3.62 16.24 9.54
N LEU A 25 -2.64 15.36 9.80
CA LEU A 25 -2.37 14.79 11.12
C LEU A 25 -1.08 15.30 11.74
N PHE A 26 -0.10 15.67 10.92
CA PHE A 26 1.24 16.06 11.34
C PHE A 26 1.62 17.40 10.69
N GLY A 27 2.18 18.32 11.49
CA GLY A 27 2.86 19.51 10.97
C GLY A 27 4.27 19.18 10.47
N ASP A 28 4.84 20.09 9.68
CA ASP A 28 6.24 20.07 9.21
C ASP A 28 6.70 18.73 8.64
N LEU A 29 6.04 18.33 7.55
CA LEU A 29 6.33 17.08 6.84
C LEU A 29 7.21 17.28 5.61
N THR A 30 8.16 16.36 5.45
CA THR A 30 8.92 16.17 4.21
C THR A 30 8.53 14.84 3.57
N VAL A 31 8.04 14.89 2.34
CA VAL A 31 7.74 13.69 1.54
C VAL A 31 8.84 13.51 0.50
N ARG A 32 9.51 12.35 0.53
CA ARG A 32 10.53 11.95 -0.44
C ARG A 32 10.03 10.75 -1.22
N SER A 33 10.15 10.80 -2.54
CA SER A 33 9.82 9.66 -3.41
C SER A 33 11.03 9.30 -4.24
N GLU A 34 11.40 8.03 -4.23
CA GLU A 34 12.60 7.51 -4.89
C GLU A 34 12.24 6.25 -5.68
N MET A 35 12.91 6.04 -6.80
CA MET A 35 12.80 4.81 -7.59
C MET A 35 14.00 3.91 -7.26
N PHE A 36 13.74 2.66 -6.90
CA PHE A 36 14.72 1.61 -6.65
C PHE A 36 14.48 0.41 -7.57
N GLY A 37 15.20 0.34 -8.68
CA GLY A 37 15.11 -0.75 -9.65
C GLY A 37 13.74 -0.83 -10.35
N ASP A 38 12.89 -1.69 -9.84
CA ASP A 38 11.54 -2.00 -10.36
C ASP A 38 10.43 -1.57 -9.39
N ARG A 39 10.75 -0.79 -8.36
CA ARG A 39 9.76 -0.27 -7.40
C ARG A 39 10.02 1.17 -7.00
N GLY A 40 8.98 1.82 -6.50
CA GLY A 40 9.08 3.08 -5.80
C GLY A 40 9.04 2.94 -4.29
N VAL A 41 9.70 3.87 -3.62
CA VAL A 41 9.58 4.06 -2.18
C VAL A 41 9.21 5.51 -1.91
N VAL A 42 8.15 5.71 -1.12
CA VAL A 42 7.78 7.03 -0.60
C VAL A 42 8.05 7.03 0.90
N THR A 43 8.86 7.96 1.36
CA THR A 43 9.18 8.14 2.78
C THR A 43 8.63 9.48 3.25
N VAL A 44 7.85 9.45 4.32
CA VAL A 44 7.31 10.65 4.97
C VAL A 44 8.07 10.85 6.28
N LEU A 45 8.69 12.01 6.40
CA LEU A 45 9.47 12.43 7.56
C LEU A 45 8.74 13.57 8.27
N GLN A 46 8.68 13.51 9.60
CA GLN A 46 8.34 14.64 10.45
C GLN A 46 9.63 15.28 10.99
N ASP A 47 9.70 16.61 10.95
CA ASP A 47 10.88 17.40 11.37
C ASP A 47 12.19 16.95 10.68
N ASP A 48 12.08 16.45 9.43
CA ASP A 48 13.18 15.84 8.66
C ASP A 48 13.93 14.68 9.36
N ARG A 49 13.40 14.17 10.46
CA ARG A 49 14.10 13.22 11.35
C ARG A 49 13.34 11.93 11.58
N TYR A 50 12.04 12.00 11.84
CA TYR A 50 11.25 10.86 12.26
C TYR A 50 10.45 10.30 11.09
N ILE A 51 10.68 9.02 10.75
CA ILE A 51 9.89 8.35 9.72
C ILE A 51 8.50 8.06 10.30
N VAL A 52 7.49 8.77 9.82
CA VAL A 52 6.10 8.56 10.21
C VAL A 52 5.36 7.65 9.23
N SER A 53 5.81 7.59 7.97
CA SER A 53 5.30 6.64 6.99
C SER A 53 6.38 6.18 6.03
N LYS A 54 6.33 4.90 5.66
CA LYS A 54 7.11 4.33 4.57
C LYS A 54 6.18 3.52 3.69
N GLU A 55 6.16 3.89 2.41
CA GLU A 55 5.26 3.34 1.42
C GLU A 55 6.05 2.71 0.28
N PHE A 56 5.54 1.61 -0.25
CA PHE A 56 6.15 0.86 -1.34
C PHE A 56 5.17 0.84 -2.51
N VAL A 57 5.64 1.25 -3.70
CA VAL A 57 4.91 1.11 -4.96
C VAL A 57 5.60 0.03 -5.76
N GLU A 58 5.06 -1.17 -5.71
CA GLU A 58 5.68 -2.37 -6.24
C GLU A 58 5.24 -2.62 -7.69
N SER A 59 6.14 -3.15 -8.52
CA SER A 59 5.81 -3.79 -9.80
C SER A 59 5.56 -5.29 -9.60
N ASP A 60 5.25 -6.00 -10.68
CA ASP A 60 5.16 -7.47 -10.61
C ASP A 60 6.53 -8.10 -10.29
N GLU A 61 7.58 -7.62 -10.95
CA GLU A 61 8.96 -8.06 -10.76
C GLU A 61 9.41 -7.83 -9.32
N SER A 62 9.13 -6.63 -8.78
CA SER A 62 9.61 -6.25 -7.47
C SER A 62 8.98 -7.08 -6.35
N LEU A 63 7.72 -7.53 -6.51
CA LEU A 63 7.04 -8.41 -5.56
C LEU A 63 7.63 -9.81 -5.48
N ASN A 64 8.33 -10.26 -6.52
CA ASN A 64 9.02 -11.55 -6.55
C ASN A 64 10.39 -11.48 -5.87
N GLY A 65 10.83 -10.29 -5.46
CA GLY A 65 12.06 -10.09 -4.73
C GLY A 65 12.09 -10.86 -3.40
N PRO A 66 13.24 -11.44 -3.02
CA PRO A 66 13.37 -12.04 -1.70
C PRO A 66 13.22 -10.96 -0.62
N LEU A 67 12.67 -11.34 0.55
CA LEU A 67 12.61 -10.50 1.76
C LEU A 67 11.57 -9.36 1.78
N ARG A 68 10.64 -9.25 0.81
CA ARG A 68 9.61 -8.17 0.83
C ARG A 68 8.81 -8.11 2.13
N MET A 69 8.33 -9.26 2.62
CA MET A 69 7.61 -9.32 3.89
C MET A 69 8.49 -8.89 5.08
N THR A 70 9.79 -9.19 5.02
CA THR A 70 10.75 -8.75 6.04
C THR A 70 10.92 -7.24 6.04
N GLU A 71 11.04 -6.61 4.87
CA GLU A 71 11.10 -5.15 4.75
C GLU A 71 9.82 -4.48 5.29
N TYR A 72 8.66 -5.04 4.97
CA TYR A 72 7.37 -4.55 5.47
C TYR A 72 7.26 -4.71 7.00
N ALA A 73 7.69 -5.85 7.53
CA ALA A 73 7.75 -6.08 8.98
C ALA A 73 8.64 -5.04 9.69
N GLN A 74 9.78 -4.67 9.10
CA GLN A 74 10.67 -3.67 9.70
C GLN A 74 10.00 -2.30 9.85
N VAL A 75 9.18 -1.88 8.88
CA VAL A 75 8.40 -0.63 8.98
C VAL A 75 7.40 -0.69 10.14
N ILE A 76 6.66 -1.80 10.22
CA ILE A 76 5.68 -2.04 11.28
C ILE A 76 6.35 -2.08 12.66
N LEU A 77 7.45 -2.81 12.81
CA LEU A 77 8.23 -2.89 14.05
C LEU A 77 8.82 -1.54 14.45
N GLY A 78 9.18 -0.71 13.47
CA GLY A 78 9.58 0.69 13.65
C GLY A 78 8.43 1.63 14.04
N LYS A 79 7.19 1.12 14.15
CA LYS A 79 5.96 1.88 14.46
C LYS A 79 5.66 3.00 13.46
N ALA A 80 6.14 2.88 12.23
CA ALA A 80 5.79 3.78 11.13
C ALA A 80 4.57 3.23 10.37
N ARG A 81 3.78 4.12 9.78
CA ARG A 81 2.68 3.73 8.89
C ARG A 81 3.24 3.04 7.64
N LEU A 82 2.82 1.79 7.44
CA LEU A 82 3.13 1.03 6.22
C LEU A 82 2.03 1.21 5.19
N VAL A 83 2.40 1.54 3.95
CA VAL A 83 1.50 1.45 2.80
C VAL A 83 2.16 0.60 1.71
N VAL A 84 1.40 -0.31 1.11
CA VAL A 84 1.88 -1.08 -0.05
C VAL A 84 0.90 -0.92 -1.19
N VAL A 85 1.41 -0.47 -2.34
CA VAL A 85 0.69 -0.31 -3.60
C VAL A 85 1.20 -1.36 -4.56
N VAL A 86 0.31 -2.12 -5.19
CA VAL A 86 0.66 -3.26 -6.05
C VAL A 86 -0.12 -3.26 -7.37
N PRO A 87 0.31 -4.01 -8.40
CA PRO A 87 -0.52 -4.22 -9.57
C PRO A 87 -1.85 -4.89 -9.19
N LYS A 88 -2.95 -4.53 -9.86
CA LYS A 88 -4.28 -5.11 -9.67
C LYS A 88 -4.27 -6.64 -9.62
N ASP A 89 -3.55 -7.27 -10.53
CA ASP A 89 -3.49 -8.74 -10.64
C ASP A 89 -2.79 -9.42 -9.45
N ARG A 90 -2.01 -8.64 -8.68
CA ARG A 90 -1.28 -9.11 -7.50
C ARG A 90 -1.98 -8.75 -6.19
N ALA A 91 -3.01 -7.91 -6.24
CA ALA A 91 -3.69 -7.37 -5.08
C ALA A 91 -4.25 -8.45 -4.14
N VAL A 92 -4.90 -9.48 -4.69
CA VAL A 92 -5.51 -10.56 -3.90
C VAL A 92 -4.46 -11.37 -3.15
N ASP A 93 -3.36 -11.72 -3.82
CA ASP A 93 -2.29 -12.54 -3.25
C ASP A 93 -1.51 -11.77 -2.18
N VAL A 94 -1.21 -10.51 -2.44
CA VAL A 94 -0.50 -9.65 -1.47
C VAL A 94 -1.37 -9.40 -0.24
N TRP A 95 -2.68 -9.21 -0.40
CA TRP A 95 -3.59 -9.10 0.75
C TRP A 95 -3.49 -10.29 1.70
N LEU A 96 -3.47 -11.52 1.18
CA LEU A 96 -3.34 -12.73 2.00
C LEU A 96 -1.99 -12.78 2.73
N LYS A 97 -0.89 -12.47 2.04
CA LYS A 97 0.45 -12.38 2.66
C LYS A 97 0.49 -11.32 3.77
N MET A 98 -0.18 -10.19 3.57
CA MET A 98 -0.24 -9.11 4.55
C MET A 98 -1.12 -9.45 5.77
N LEU A 99 -2.16 -10.28 5.61
CA LEU A 99 -2.90 -10.84 6.73
C LEU A 99 -2.02 -11.79 7.57
N GLU A 100 -1.21 -12.63 6.92
CA GLU A 100 -0.25 -13.49 7.61
C GLU A 100 0.81 -12.68 8.36
N LEU A 101 1.37 -11.65 7.72
CA LEU A 101 2.32 -10.71 8.32
C LEU A 101 1.74 -10.08 9.60
N ASN A 102 0.42 -9.84 9.61
CA ASN A 102 -0.26 -9.16 10.70
C ASN A 102 -0.94 -10.10 11.72
N ARG A 103 -0.66 -11.42 11.64
CA ARG A 103 -1.31 -12.44 12.49
C ARG A 103 -1.08 -12.27 14.01
N HIS A 104 -0.25 -11.31 14.42
CA HIS A 104 0.10 -11.08 15.83
C HIS A 104 -0.04 -9.65 16.35
N TRP A 105 -0.39 -8.64 15.54
CA TRP A 105 -0.39 -7.24 16.02
C TRP A 105 -1.52 -6.40 15.40
N LEU A 106 -2.14 -5.52 16.19
CA LEU A 106 -3.16 -4.56 15.76
C LEU A 106 -2.50 -3.35 15.07
N PHE A 107 -1.73 -3.56 13.99
CA PHE A 107 -1.04 -2.46 13.30
C PHE A 107 -1.68 -2.06 11.96
N TYR A 108 -1.65 -0.74 11.74
CA TYR A 108 -2.30 0.01 10.66
C TYR A 108 -1.45 0.01 9.38
N TYR A 109 -1.43 -1.09 8.64
CA TYR A 109 -1.00 -1.02 7.24
C TYR A 109 -2.18 -0.64 6.34
N GLN A 110 -1.88 -0.03 5.20
CA GLN A 110 -2.86 0.21 4.14
C GLN A 110 -2.40 -0.44 2.85
N LEU A 111 -3.34 -0.99 2.11
CA LEU A 111 -3.10 -1.59 0.81
C LEU A 111 -3.82 -0.79 -0.26
N PHE A 112 -3.15 -0.63 -1.39
CA PHE A 112 -3.69 -0.06 -2.60
C PHE A 112 -3.32 -0.96 -3.77
N TYR A 113 -4.07 -0.87 -4.84
CA TYR A 113 -3.67 -1.40 -6.14
C TYR A 113 -3.78 -0.33 -7.21
N TYR A 114 -2.99 -0.46 -8.27
CA TYR A 114 -3.18 0.31 -9.49
C TYR A 114 -3.71 -0.57 -10.62
N ASP A 115 -4.60 0.00 -11.43
CA ASP A 115 -5.10 -0.61 -12.66
C ASP A 115 -4.17 -0.36 -13.86
N GLU A 116 -4.57 -0.82 -15.04
CA GLU A 116 -3.79 -0.71 -16.29
C GLU A 116 -3.59 0.76 -16.70
N GLU A 117 -4.49 1.64 -16.28
CA GLU A 117 -4.44 3.08 -16.47
C GLU A 117 -3.57 3.80 -15.42
N GLY A 118 -3.11 3.09 -14.38
CA GLY A 118 -2.29 3.62 -13.29
C GLY A 118 -3.08 4.35 -12.21
N TYR A 119 -4.41 4.22 -12.17
CA TYR A 119 -5.22 4.81 -11.11
C TYR A 119 -5.10 4.01 -9.82
N LEU A 120 -4.93 4.74 -8.71
CA LEU A 120 -4.79 4.16 -7.38
C LEU A 120 -6.16 3.88 -6.75
N HIS A 121 -6.35 2.66 -6.30
CA HIS A 121 -7.56 2.20 -5.61
C HIS A 121 -7.18 1.64 -4.25
N ARG A 122 -7.89 2.05 -3.20
CA ARG A 122 -7.70 1.44 -1.88
C ARG A 122 -8.15 -0.02 -1.95
N LEU A 123 -7.26 -0.92 -1.56
CA LEU A 123 -7.60 -2.31 -1.34
C LEU A 123 -8.13 -2.41 0.08
N ASP A 124 -9.43 -2.58 0.22
CA ASP A 124 -10.12 -2.93 1.45
C ASP A 124 -10.82 -4.28 1.28
N ARG A 125 -11.55 -4.74 2.30
CA ARG A 125 -12.28 -6.01 2.25
C ARG A 125 -13.28 -6.05 1.08
N ALA A 126 -13.95 -4.96 0.76
CA ALA A 126 -14.93 -4.92 -0.32
C ALA A 126 -14.24 -5.00 -1.70
N ALA A 127 -13.16 -4.25 -1.89
CA ALA A 127 -12.32 -4.32 -3.08
C ALA A 127 -11.72 -5.72 -3.27
N TRP A 128 -11.18 -6.32 -2.21
CA TRP A 128 -10.64 -7.68 -2.24
C TRP A 128 -11.69 -8.71 -2.67
N ARG A 129 -12.92 -8.64 -2.13
CA ARG A 129 -14.02 -9.52 -2.55
C ARG A 129 -14.36 -9.35 -4.03
N ARG A 130 -14.49 -8.11 -4.50
CA ARG A 130 -14.75 -7.81 -5.92
C ARG A 130 -13.66 -8.39 -6.82
N LEU A 131 -12.39 -8.21 -6.47
CA LEU A 131 -11.26 -8.74 -7.25
C LEU A 131 -11.21 -10.28 -7.25
N ARG A 132 -11.71 -10.92 -6.19
CA ARG A 132 -11.89 -12.39 -6.14
C ARG A 132 -13.12 -12.91 -6.89
N GLY A 133 -13.99 -12.04 -7.41
CA GLY A 133 -15.28 -12.43 -7.99
C GLY A 133 -16.29 -12.93 -6.94
N LEU A 134 -16.12 -12.55 -5.68
CA LEU A 134 -17.09 -12.85 -4.62
C LEU A 134 -18.24 -11.84 -4.66
N PRO A 135 -19.47 -12.24 -4.26
CA PRO A 135 -20.58 -11.32 -4.14
C PRO A 135 -20.26 -10.20 -3.13
N PRO A 136 -20.99 -9.08 -3.16
CA PRO A 136 -20.92 -8.07 -2.11
C PRO A 136 -21.02 -8.68 -0.71
N ASP A 137 -20.48 -7.99 0.28
CA ASP A 137 -20.70 -8.39 1.67
C ASP A 137 -22.11 -7.89 2.03
N ASP A 138 -23.11 -8.78 2.03
CA ASP A 138 -24.52 -8.43 2.27
C ASP A 138 -24.80 -8.03 3.74
N GLY A 139 -23.75 -7.82 4.53
CA GLY A 139 -23.82 -7.60 5.95
C GLY A 139 -23.68 -8.89 6.73
N TRP A 140 -23.08 -8.79 7.90
CA TRP A 140 -23.01 -9.88 8.86
C TRP A 140 -24.44 -10.12 9.40
N HIS A 141 -25.05 -11.25 9.07
CA HIS A 141 -26.24 -11.77 9.76
C HIS A 141 -25.77 -12.78 10.80
N PRO A 142 -25.67 -12.42 12.09
CA PRO A 142 -25.48 -13.43 13.13
C PRO A 142 -26.81 -14.14 13.36
N GLU A 143 -27.16 -15.07 12.49
CA GLU A 143 -27.97 -16.20 12.94
C GLU A 143 -27.00 -17.24 13.51
N VAL A 144 -26.54 -16.97 14.73
CA VAL A 144 -25.89 -17.97 15.56
C VAL A 144 -27.03 -18.71 16.27
N ALA A 145 -27.32 -19.93 15.80
CA ALA A 145 -28.13 -20.90 16.51
C ALA A 145 -27.41 -21.45 17.76
#